data_AF-A0A428TGS2-F1
#
_entry.id   AF-A0A428TGS2-F1
#
_cell.length_a   1.000
_cell.length_b   1.000
_cell.length_c   1.000
_cell.angle_alpha   90.00
_cell.angle_beta   90.00
_cell.angle_gamma   90.00
#
_symmetry.space_group_name_H-M   'P 1'
#
loop_
_entity.id
_entity.type
_entity.pdbx_description
1 polymer ?
#
loop_
_entity_poly.entity_id
_entity_poly.type
_entity_poly.pdbx_seq_one_letter_code
_entity_poly.pdbx_strand_id
1 'polypeptide(L)' 'MDPAAQSSKGLNELACLGCKARKTRCNRAKPTCDGCFARGLTCTYPNKRKRRTNVPKTRSQPMYVIAT' A
#
# COMPACT_ATOMS: atom_id res chain seq x y z
N MET A 1 -23.34 11.23 28.07
CA MET A 1 -22.74 9.95 27.62
C MET A 1 -21.86 10.25 26.42
N ASP A 2 -20.57 10.43 26.66
CA ASP A 2 -19.53 10.61 25.66
C ASP A 2 -19.28 9.33 24.85
N PRO A 3 -19.15 9.42 23.51
CA PRO A 3 -18.33 8.48 22.78
C PRO A 3 -17.10 9.18 22.21
N ALA A 4 -16.17 9.54 23.10
CA ALA A 4 -14.76 9.74 22.73
C ALA A 4 -14.12 8.37 22.45
N ALA A 5 -14.46 7.75 21.32
CA ALA A 5 -13.76 6.58 20.81
C ALA A 5 -14.20 6.29 19.38
N GLN A 6 -13.38 6.63 18.40
CA GLN A 6 -12.72 5.58 17.62
C GLN A 6 -11.85 6.14 16.49
N SER A 7 -10.56 5.86 16.69
CA SER A 7 -9.69 5.33 15.67
C SER A 7 -9.13 6.34 14.70
N SER A 8 -7.85 6.60 14.93
CA SER A 8 -6.79 7.06 14.03
C SER A 8 -6.71 6.23 12.72
N LYS A 9 -7.83 5.88 12.08
CA LYS A 9 -7.94 5.12 10.83
C LYS A 9 -7.27 5.93 9.74
N GLY A 10 -5.96 5.70 9.59
CA GLY A 10 -5.10 6.39 8.66
C GLY A 10 -5.76 6.52 7.30
N LEU A 11 -5.77 7.75 6.82
CA LEU A 11 -6.36 8.36 5.62
C LEU A 11 -6.13 7.63 4.27
N ASN A 12 -5.81 6.34 4.26
CA ASN A 12 -5.35 5.59 3.10
C ASN A 12 -5.80 4.13 3.19
N GLU A 13 -7.11 3.87 3.27
CA GLU A 13 -7.62 2.53 2.95
C GLU A 13 -7.43 2.29 1.44
N LEU A 14 -6.51 1.40 1.10
CA LEU A 14 -6.09 1.19 -0.28
C LEU A 14 -7.18 0.48 -1.07
N ALA A 15 -7.44 0.95 -2.29
CA ALA A 15 -8.21 0.18 -3.26
C ALA A 15 -7.49 -1.15 -3.59
N CYS A 16 -8.26 -2.19 -3.92
CA CYS A 16 -7.68 -3.44 -4.40
C CYS A 16 -6.87 -3.20 -5.69
N LEU A 17 -5.90 -4.08 -5.97
CA LEU A 17 -5.01 -3.99 -7.13
C LEU A 17 -5.78 -4.00 -8.45
N GLY A 18 -6.87 -4.77 -8.55
CA GLY A 18 -7.70 -4.82 -9.75
C GLY A 18 -8.38 -3.48 -10.05
N CYS A 19 -9.02 -2.87 -9.05
CA CYS A 19 -9.59 -1.53 -9.21
C CYS A 19 -8.52 -0.46 -9.44
N LYS A 20 -7.34 -0.59 -8.81
CA LYS A 20 -6.22 0.34 -8.96
C LYS A 20 -5.63 0.31 -10.37
N ALA A 21 -5.44 -0.88 -10.94
CA ALA A 21 -4.98 -1.06 -12.32
C ALA A 21 -5.97 -0.47 -13.33
N ARG A 22 -7.27 -0.62 -13.07
CA ARG A 22 -8.34 -0.07 -13.91
C ARG A 22 -8.67 1.39 -13.62
N LYS A 23 -8.04 2.01 -12.60
CA LYS A 23 -8.35 3.36 -12.11
C LYS A 23 -9.85 3.58 -11.80
N THR A 24 -10.55 2.53 -11.38
CA THR A 24 -11.97 2.57 -11.03
C THR A 24 -12.19 2.69 -9.53
N ARG A 25 -13.36 3.19 -9.10
CA ARG A 25 -13.77 3.18 -7.70
C ARG A 25 -13.83 1.74 -7.17
N CYS A 26 -13.22 1.51 -6.01
CA CYS A 26 -13.31 0.23 -5.29
C CYS A 26 -14.34 0.38 -4.17
N ASN A 27 -15.28 -0.55 -4.01
CA ASN A 27 -16.22 -0.57 -2.88
C ASN A 27 -15.60 -1.18 -1.60
N ARG A 28 -14.39 -1.74 -1.71
CA ARG A 28 -13.61 -2.34 -0.62
C ARG A 28 -14.29 -3.50 0.13
N ALA A 29 -15.31 -4.14 -0.47
CA ALA A 29 -15.89 -5.36 0.10
C ALA A 29 -14.86 -6.51 0.16
N LYS A 30 -14.97 -7.34 1.21
CA LYS A 30 -14.13 -8.51 1.44
C LYS A 30 -15.01 -9.76 1.43
N PRO A 31 -14.56 -10.90 0.87
CA PRO A 31 -13.20 -11.17 0.35
C PRO A 31 -12.90 -10.53 -1.02
N THR A 32 -13.91 -10.29 -1.83
CA THR A 32 -13.82 -9.70 -3.18
C THR A 32 -14.66 -8.43 -3.27
N CYS A 33 -14.15 -7.41 -3.97
CA CYS A 33 -14.90 -6.18 -4.23
C CYS A 33 -15.94 -6.42 -5.35
N ASP A 34 -17.07 -5.70 -5.35
CA ASP A 34 -18.20 -5.94 -6.28
C ASP A 34 -17.76 -5.75 -7.73
N GLY A 35 -16.91 -4.75 -7.98
CA GLY A 35 -16.39 -4.48 -9.32
C GLY A 35 -15.43 -5.55 -9.84
N CYS A 36 -14.76 -6.30 -8.96
CA CYS A 36 -13.99 -7.48 -9.36
C CYS A 36 -14.89 -8.71 -9.47
N PHE A 37 -15.84 -8.88 -8.55
CA PHE A 37 -16.80 -9.99 -8.56
C PHE A 37 -17.65 -10.01 -9.82
N ALA A 38 -18.27 -8.88 -10.18
CA ALA A 38 -19.10 -8.74 -11.39
C ALA A 38 -18.33 -8.98 -12.69
N ARG A 39 -16.99 -8.88 -12.66
CA ARG A 39 -16.12 -9.11 -13.81
C ARG A 39 -15.39 -10.46 -13.77
N GLY A 40 -15.56 -11.24 -12.69
CA GLY A 40 -14.81 -12.49 -12.48
C GLY A 40 -13.29 -12.29 -12.40
N LEU A 41 -12.83 -11.14 -11.88
CA LEU A 41 -11.41 -10.79 -11.84
C LEU A 41 -10.80 -10.97 -10.45
N THR A 42 -9.49 -11.23 -10.41
CA THR A 42 -8.73 -11.35 -9.16
C THR A 42 -8.79 -10.07 -8.33
N CYS A 43 -9.21 -10.20 -7.07
CA CYS A 43 -9.31 -9.10 -6.12
C CYS A 43 -8.29 -9.24 -4.99
N THR A 44 -7.15 -8.56 -5.13
CA THR A 44 -6.08 -8.59 -4.12
C THR A 44 -5.92 -7.20 -3.50
N TYR A 45 -5.95 -7.09 -2.17
CA TYR A 45 -5.68 -5.82 -1.49
C TYR A 45 -4.18 -5.67 -1.21
N PRO A 46 -3.55 -4.53 -1.57
CA PRO A 46 -2.15 -4.31 -1.28
C PRO A 46 -1.93 -4.12 0.23
N ASN A 47 -0.87 -4.73 0.76
CA ASN A 47 -0.39 -4.39 2.09
C ASN A 47 0.13 -2.94 2.09
N LYS A 48 -0.16 -2.17 3.14
CA LYS A 48 0.38 -0.82 3.31
C LYS A 48 1.89 -0.95 3.42
N ARG A 49 2.62 -0.76 2.30
CA ARG A 49 4.07 -0.65 2.35
C ARG A 49 4.35 0.49 3.32
N LYS A 50 4.96 0.19 4.48
CA LYS A 50 5.55 1.22 5.33
C LYS A 50 6.38 2.07 4.37
N ARG A 51 6.07 3.37 4.23
CA ARG A 51 6.93 4.27 3.48
C ARG A 51 8.32 3.97 4.02
N ARG A 52 9.24 3.51 3.16
CA ARG A 52 10.65 3.55 3.52
C ARG A 52 10.83 5.00 3.92
N THR A 53 11.07 5.24 5.21
CA THR A 53 11.59 6.52 5.64
C THR A 53 12.74 6.80 4.69
N ASN A 54 12.84 8.03 4.18
CA ASN A 54 13.99 8.43 3.38
C ASN A 54 15.22 8.28 4.28
N VAL A 55 15.75 7.06 4.41
CA VAL A 55 17.10 6.83 4.86
C VAL A 55 17.91 7.40 3.72
N PRO A 56 18.61 8.54 3.92
CA PRO A 56 19.52 9.02 2.90
C PRO A 56 20.44 7.84 2.60
N LYS A 57 20.47 7.44 1.33
CA LYS A 57 21.33 6.36 0.85
C LYS A 57 22.76 6.89 0.97
N THR A 58 23.35 6.84 2.17
CA THR A 58 24.76 7.10 2.37
C THR A 58 25.46 6.06 1.51
N ARG A 59 26.09 6.56 0.45
CA ARG A 59 26.76 5.76 -0.56
C ARG A 59 28.04 5.20 0.05
N SER A 60 27.93 4.27 1.00
CA SER A 60 29.06 3.49 1.50
C SER A 60 29.40 2.43 0.45
N GLN A 61 30.08 2.85 -0.61
CA GLN A 61 30.87 1.93 -1.44
C GLN A 61 32.23 1.78 -0.74
N PRO A 62 32.62 0.60 -0.24
CA PRO A 62 33.98 0.37 0.21
C PRO A 62 34.86 -0.14 -0.94
N MET A 63 36.17 0.02 -0.76
CA MET A 63 37.27 -0.72 -1.40
C MET A 63 37.57 -0.46 -2.88
N TYR A 64 38.51 0.45 -3.11
CA TYR A 64 39.84 0.01 -3.57
C TYR A 64 40.90 1.02 -3.10
N VAL A 65 41.66 0.63 -2.09
CA VAL A 65 42.96 1.24 -1.80
C VAL A 65 43.92 0.71 -2.86
N ILE A 66 44.43 1.58 -3.74
CA ILE A 66 45.68 1.24 -4.45
C ILE A 66 46.77 1.95 -3.70
N ALA A 67 47.43 1.19 -2.83
CA ALA A 67 48.79 1.49 -2.44
C ALA A 67 49.67 1.23 -3.66
N THR A 68 50.36 2.27 -4.12
CA THR A 68 51.76 2.30 -4.63
C THR A 68 52.04 3.72 -5.12
#